data_AF-A0A954B656-F1
#
_entry.id   AF-A0A954B656-F1
#
_cell.length_a   1.000
_cell.length_b   1.000
_cell.length_c   1.000
_cell.angle_alpha   90.00
_cell.angle_beta   90.00
_cell.angle_gamma   90.00
#
_symmetry.space_group_name_H-M   'P 1'
#
loop_
_entity.id
_entity.type
_entity.pdbx_description
1 polymer ?
#
loop_
_entity_poly.entity_id
_entity_poly.type
_entity_poly.pdbx_seq_one_letter_code
_entity_poly.pdbx_strand_id
1 'polypeptide(L)'
;MANILTLSRILLIIPFAAVFFIDAAWSMTAALTIFALAAATDFLDGHVARARGEISALGAALDPLADKLLVAAAIILLVRNGVLRDAGVIAALIIVLREILVGGLREALGKAGSSLPVTQLAKWKTTAQLLAVALLLAPAPGGVAGQGLAPLAQGVLWMATALTLWTGADYVVRSVGLLRASA
;
A
#
# COMPACT_ATOMS: atom_id res chain seq x y z
N MET A 1 -7.07 7.51 20.43
CA MET A 1 -5.69 7.06 20.08
C MET A 1 -5.50 6.83 18.58
N ALA A 2 -6.45 6.20 17.88
CA ALA A 2 -6.38 5.94 16.42
C ALA A 2 -6.00 7.15 15.54
N ASN A 3 -6.54 8.35 15.80
CA ASN A 3 -6.21 9.55 14.99
C ASN A 3 -4.71 9.87 14.96
N ILE A 4 -4.02 9.75 16.10
CA ILE A 4 -2.61 10.15 16.22
C ILE A 4 -1.71 9.21 15.41
N LEU A 5 -2.09 7.93 15.30
CA LEU A 5 -1.31 6.92 14.59
C LEU A 5 -1.55 6.94 13.08
N THR A 6 -2.80 7.12 12.65
CA THR A 6 -3.06 7.34 11.22
C THR A 6 -2.40 8.64 10.74
N LEU A 7 -2.44 9.71 11.55
CA LEU A 7 -1.74 10.97 11.27
C LEU A 7 -0.21 10.79 11.30
N SER A 8 0.33 10.01 12.24
CA SER A 8 1.77 9.76 12.29
C SER A 8 2.25 8.99 11.07
N ARG A 9 1.46 8.04 10.55
CA ARG A 9 1.78 7.32 9.30
C ARG A 9 1.83 8.26 8.11
N ILE A 10 0.83 9.14 7.97
CA ILE A 10 0.81 10.15 6.92
C ILE A 10 2.02 11.09 7.08
N LEU A 11 2.35 11.48 8.31
CA LEU A 11 3.51 12.32 8.60
C LEU A 11 4.83 11.63 8.24
N LEU A 12 4.96 10.31 8.47
CA LEU A 12 6.14 9.50 8.10
C LEU A 12 6.39 9.43 6.59
N ILE A 13 5.39 9.70 5.75
CA ILE A 13 5.59 9.81 4.30
C ILE A 13 6.54 10.97 3.96
N ILE A 14 6.54 12.04 4.76
CA ILE A 14 7.42 13.22 4.53
C ILE A 14 8.91 12.87 4.69
N PRO A 15 9.38 12.35 5.85
CA PRO A 15 10.77 11.94 5.97
C PRO A 15 11.11 10.76 5.05
N PHE A 16 10.15 9.86 4.78
CA PHE A 16 10.32 8.80 3.78
C PHE A 16 10.60 9.36 2.37
N ALA A 17 9.86 10.39 1.94
CA ALA A 17 10.13 11.06 0.69
C ALA A 17 11.45 11.82 0.71
N ALA A 18 11.73 12.55 1.80
CA ALA A 18 12.92 13.39 1.93
C ALA A 18 14.22 12.59 1.74
N VAL A 19 14.31 11.36 2.29
CA VAL A 19 15.52 10.54 2.16
C VAL A 19 15.86 10.17 0.71
N PHE A 20 14.90 10.13 -0.22
CA PHE A 20 15.18 9.90 -1.64
C PHE A 20 15.85 11.08 -2.35
N PHE A 21 15.87 12.27 -1.72
CA PHE A 21 16.54 13.45 -2.24
C PHE A 21 17.93 13.66 -1.62
N ILE A 22 18.33 12.80 -0.69
CA ILE A 22 19.66 12.84 -0.05
C ILE A 22 20.59 11.92 -0.82
N ASP A 23 21.64 12.48 -1.42
CA ASP A 23 22.69 11.72 -2.09
C ASP A 23 23.68 11.15 -1.07
N ALA A 24 23.27 10.09 -0.38
CA ALA A 24 24.08 9.38 0.60
C ALA A 24 23.83 7.87 0.54
N ALA A 25 24.88 7.07 0.76
CA ALA A 25 24.80 5.60 0.73
C ALA A 25 23.79 5.01 1.74
N TRP A 26 23.50 5.72 2.83
CA TRP A 26 22.54 5.28 3.85
C TRP A 26 21.08 5.61 3.51
N SER A 27 20.83 6.44 2.49
CA SER A 27 19.49 6.95 2.15
C SER A 27 18.47 5.84 1.91
N MET A 28 18.87 4.79 1.19
CA MET A 28 18.00 3.67 0.84
C MET A 28 17.73 2.75 2.03
N THR A 29 18.74 2.54 2.88
CA THR A 29 18.56 1.84 4.16
C THR A 29 17.58 2.60 5.03
N ALA A 30 17.71 3.93 5.14
CA ALA A 30 16.77 4.76 5.89
C ALA A 30 15.35 4.73 5.29
N ALA A 31 15.22 4.78 3.95
CA ALA A 31 13.93 4.64 3.27
C ALA A 31 13.25 3.30 3.61
N LEU A 32 14.00 2.20 3.54
CA LEU A 32 13.51 0.88 3.94
C LEU A 32 13.09 0.86 5.41
N THR A 33 13.90 1.43 6.32
CA THR A 33 13.58 1.47 7.75
C THR A 33 12.31 2.27 8.02
N ILE A 34 12.17 3.46 7.44
CA ILE A 34 10.98 4.30 7.63
C ILE A 34 9.74 3.60 7.05
N PHE A 35 9.87 3.01 5.87
CA PHE A 35 8.78 2.24 5.25
C PHE A 35 8.36 1.04 6.11
N ALA A 36 9.32 0.26 6.60
CA ALA A 36 9.05 -0.89 7.46
C ALA A 36 8.39 -0.48 8.78
N LEU A 37 8.83 0.63 9.39
CA LEU A 37 8.20 1.18 10.60
C LEU A 37 6.77 1.63 10.32
N ALA A 38 6.52 2.33 9.21
CA ALA A 38 5.19 2.79 8.83
C ALA A 38 4.22 1.64 8.51
N ALA A 39 4.73 0.55 7.91
CA ALA A 39 3.95 -0.67 7.67
C ALA A 39 3.71 -1.49 8.95
N ALA A 40 4.69 -1.52 9.86
CA ALA A 40 4.57 -2.25 11.12
C ALA A 40 3.59 -1.56 12.09
N THR A 41 3.59 -0.23 12.15
CA THR A 41 2.63 0.53 12.98
C THR A 41 1.20 0.25 12.53
N ASP A 42 0.93 0.16 11.23
CA ASP A 42 -0.39 -0.26 10.71
C ASP A 42 -0.84 -1.62 11.24
N PHE A 43 0.02 -2.62 11.12
CA PHE A 43 -0.32 -3.97 11.54
C PHE A 43 -0.61 -4.05 13.04
N LEU A 44 0.23 -3.40 13.86
CA LEU A 44 0.09 -3.40 15.32
C LEU A 44 -1.15 -2.63 15.77
N ASP A 45 -1.42 -1.46 15.20
CA ASP A 45 -2.58 -0.64 15.57
C ASP A 45 -3.89 -1.26 15.15
N GLY A 46 -3.94 -1.87 13.97
CA GLY A 46 -5.10 -2.63 13.52
C GLY A 46 -5.46 -3.75 14.51
N HIS A 47 -4.47 -4.32 15.20
CA HIS A 47 -4.68 -5.35 16.22
C HIS A 47 -5.11 -4.74 17.57
N VAL A 48 -4.42 -3.69 18.04
CA VAL A 48 -4.67 -3.06 19.33
C VAL A 48 -5.98 -2.27 19.36
N ALA A 49 -6.31 -1.54 18.29
CA ALA A 49 -7.56 -0.78 18.19
C ALA A 49 -8.79 -1.70 18.18
N ARG A 50 -8.69 -2.86 17.52
CA ARG A 50 -9.75 -3.90 17.54
C ARG A 50 -9.88 -4.55 18.92
N ALA A 51 -8.79 -4.72 19.66
CA ALA A 51 -8.81 -5.30 21.00
C ALA A 51 -9.37 -4.34 22.06
N ARG A 52 -9.25 -3.02 21.88
CA ARG A 52 -9.68 -2.01 22.87
C ARG A 52 -11.04 -1.35 22.56
N GLY A 53 -11.62 -1.57 21.38
CA GLY A 53 -12.93 -1.01 21.01
C GLY A 53 -12.95 0.52 20.81
N GLU A 54 -11.80 1.19 20.89
CA GLU A 54 -11.67 2.66 20.80
C GLU A 54 -11.43 3.12 19.35
N ILE A 55 -12.43 2.95 18.49
CA ILE A 55 -12.36 3.39 17.10
C ILE A 55 -12.97 4.80 16.99
N SER A 56 -12.12 5.78 16.73
CA SER A 56 -12.54 7.15 16.37
C SER A 56 -13.10 7.15 14.94
N ALA A 57 -14.23 7.84 14.71
CA ALA A 57 -14.83 7.96 13.38
C ALA A 57 -13.88 8.63 12.35
N LEU A 58 -13.11 9.62 12.79
CA LEU A 58 -12.13 10.30 11.93
C LEU A 58 -10.95 9.38 11.60
N GLY A 59 -10.46 8.62 12.58
CA GLY A 59 -9.38 7.66 12.39
C GLY A 59 -9.79 6.55 11.43
N ALA A 60 -10.99 6.00 11.62
CA ALA A 60 -11.55 4.98 10.73
C ALA A 60 -11.73 5.45 9.28
N ALA A 61 -12.00 6.74 9.06
CA ALA A 61 -12.08 7.32 7.73
C ALA A 61 -10.69 7.55 7.09
N LEU A 62 -9.69 7.94 7.89
CA LEU A 62 -8.34 8.20 7.40
C LEU A 62 -7.49 6.94 7.21
N ASP A 63 -7.77 5.85 7.93
CA ASP A 63 -6.97 4.61 7.91
C ASP A 63 -6.82 4.02 6.50
N PRO A 64 -7.91 3.84 5.72
CA PRO A 64 -7.81 3.32 4.36
C PRO A 64 -7.14 4.28 3.37
N LEU A 65 -7.03 5.57 3.72
CA LEU A 65 -6.35 6.59 2.93
C LEU A 65 -4.84 6.53 3.19
N ALA A 66 -4.42 6.47 4.46
CA ALA A 66 -3.02 6.44 4.86
C ALA A 66 -2.27 5.25 4.24
N ASP A 67 -2.89 4.06 4.22
CA ASP A 67 -2.31 2.85 3.61
C ASP A 67 -2.00 3.02 2.12
N LYS A 68 -2.93 3.63 1.38
CA LYS A 68 -2.78 3.83 -0.06
C LYS A 68 -1.76 4.89 -0.38
N LEU A 69 -1.70 5.94 0.45
CA LEU A 69 -0.74 7.03 0.28
C LEU A 69 0.70 6.56 0.45
N LEU A 70 0.99 5.71 1.44
CA LEU A 70 2.35 5.20 1.66
C LEU A 70 2.83 4.35 0.47
N VAL A 71 2.01 3.40 0.01
CA VAL A 71 2.36 2.53 -1.13
C VAL A 71 2.50 3.35 -2.42
N ALA A 72 1.59 4.30 -2.67
CA ALA A 72 1.67 5.17 -3.84
C ALA A 72 2.94 6.06 -3.81
N ALA A 73 3.26 6.66 -2.66
CA ALA A 73 4.48 7.45 -2.49
C ALA A 73 5.74 6.61 -2.75
N ALA A 74 5.79 5.39 -2.20
CA ALA A 74 6.92 4.49 -2.41
C ALA A 74 7.08 4.11 -3.89
N ILE A 75 6.00 3.76 -4.58
CA ILE A 75 6.03 3.47 -6.01
C ILE A 75 6.55 4.66 -6.81
N ILE A 76 6.03 5.88 -6.57
CA ILE A 76 6.45 7.09 -7.30
C ILE A 76 7.95 7.35 -7.11
N LEU A 77 8.45 7.23 -5.89
CA LEU A 77 9.86 7.48 -5.58
C LEU A 77 10.78 6.38 -6.13
N LEU A 78 10.32 5.13 -6.17
CA LEU A 78 11.03 4.01 -6.81
C LEU A 78 11.07 4.14 -8.34
N VAL A 79 10.07 4.78 -8.96
CA VAL A 79 10.15 5.15 -10.38
C VAL A 79 11.16 6.27 -10.58
N ARG A 80 11.12 7.30 -9.74
CA ARG A 80 12.04 8.45 -9.80
C ARG A 80 13.50 8.04 -9.74
N ASN A 81 13.87 7.18 -8.78
CA ASN A 81 15.26 6.76 -8.60
C ASN A 81 15.72 5.69 -9.61
N GLY A 82 14.85 5.29 -10.54
CA GLY A 82 15.16 4.32 -11.57
C GLY A 82 15.28 2.88 -11.07
N VAL A 83 14.82 2.57 -9.85
CA VAL A 83 14.72 1.17 -9.38
C VAL A 83 13.58 0.46 -10.09
N LEU A 84 12.43 1.13 -10.22
CA LEU A 84 11.28 0.62 -10.94
C LEU A 84 11.26 1.16 -12.36
N ARG A 85 11.53 0.29 -13.34
CA ARG A 85 11.65 0.64 -14.77
C ARG A 85 10.80 -0.27 -15.65
N ASP A 86 10.63 0.14 -16.90
CA ASP A 86 10.01 -0.64 -17.97
C ASP A 86 8.68 -1.28 -17.54
N ALA A 87 8.57 -2.60 -17.66
CA ALA A 87 7.37 -3.35 -17.33
C ALA A 87 7.01 -3.28 -15.83
N GLY A 88 7.96 -2.98 -14.94
CA GLY A 88 7.69 -2.75 -13.52
C GLY A 88 6.82 -1.51 -13.27
N VAL A 89 6.95 -0.46 -14.11
CA VAL A 89 6.11 0.74 -14.03
C VAL A 89 4.65 0.40 -14.35
N ILE A 90 4.42 -0.48 -15.32
CA ILE A 90 3.08 -0.95 -15.69
C ILE A 90 2.45 -1.72 -14.52
N ALA A 91 3.21 -2.62 -13.89
CA ALA A 91 2.77 -3.37 -12.72
C ALA A 91 2.36 -2.45 -11.56
N ALA A 92 3.16 -1.43 -11.27
CA ALA A 92 2.86 -0.39 -10.28
C ALA A 92 1.62 0.44 -10.62
N LEU A 93 1.47 0.84 -11.89
CA LEU A 93 0.32 1.61 -12.34
C LEU A 93 -0.99 0.82 -12.13
N ILE A 94 -1.00 -0.46 -12.51
CA ILE A 94 -2.15 -1.36 -12.28
C ILE A 94 -2.51 -1.43 -10.80
N ILE A 95 -1.50 -1.55 -9.93
CA ILE A 95 -1.66 -1.58 -8.47
C ILE A 95 -2.36 -0.30 -7.98
N VAL A 96 -1.82 0.88 -8.32
CA VAL A 96 -2.35 2.17 -7.85
C VAL A 96 -3.77 2.42 -8.37
N LEU A 97 -4.01 2.21 -9.68
CA LEU A 97 -5.33 2.41 -10.28
C LEU A 97 -6.39 1.52 -9.62
N ARG A 98 -6.05 0.25 -9.35
CA ARG A 98 -6.97 -0.67 -8.68
C ARG A 98 -7.27 -0.25 -7.25
N GLU A 99 -6.28 0.23 -6.49
CA GLU A 99 -6.50 0.69 -5.11
C GLU A 99 -7.46 1.89 -5.03
N ILE A 100 -7.39 2.79 -6.02
CA ILE A 100 -8.33 3.90 -6.17
C ILE A 100 -9.72 3.37 -6.56
N LEU A 101 -9.81 2.55 -7.61
CA LEU A 101 -11.08 1.99 -8.11
C LEU A 101 -11.86 1.21 -7.03
N VAL A 102 -11.21 0.23 -6.40
CA VAL A 102 -11.84 -0.60 -5.37
C VAL A 102 -12.13 0.21 -4.11
N GLY A 103 -11.32 1.22 -3.81
CA GLY A 103 -11.60 2.21 -2.77
C GLY A 103 -12.91 2.94 -3.00
N GLY A 104 -13.06 3.56 -4.18
CA GLY A 104 -14.25 4.31 -4.54
C GLY A 104 -15.51 3.45 -4.59
N LEU A 105 -15.41 2.22 -5.10
CA LEU A 105 -16.54 1.27 -5.10
C LEU A 105 -17.01 0.91 -3.69
N ARG A 106 -16.09 0.69 -2.76
CA ARG A 106 -16.43 0.38 -1.36
C ARG A 106 -17.07 1.57 -0.66
N GLU A 107 -16.60 2.78 -0.94
CA GLU A 107 -17.20 4.01 -0.43
C GLU A 107 -18.63 4.20 -0.96
N ALA A 108 -18.83 4.02 -2.27
CA ALA A 108 -20.15 4.13 -2.90
C ALA A 108 -21.15 3.12 -2.33
N LEU A 109 -20.74 1.87 -2.13
CA LEU A 109 -21.57 0.85 -1.48
C LEU A 109 -21.93 1.23 -0.05
N GLY A 110 -20.95 1.72 0.73
CA GLY A 110 -21.19 2.16 2.10
C GLY A 110 -22.26 3.25 2.20
N LYS A 111 -22.28 4.19 1.24
CA LYS A 111 -23.34 5.22 1.12
C LYS A 111 -24.70 4.64 0.74
N ALA A 112 -24.72 3.53 -0.03
CA ALA A 112 -25.93 2.81 -0.40
C ALA A 112 -26.42 1.80 0.66
N GLY A 113 -25.84 1.80 1.87
CA GLY A 113 -26.20 0.87 2.94
C GLY A 113 -25.73 -0.57 2.74
N SER A 114 -24.91 -0.82 1.72
CA SER A 114 -24.31 -2.12 1.43
C SER A 114 -22.83 -2.13 1.83
N SER A 115 -22.28 -3.29 2.16
CA SER A 115 -20.84 -3.42 2.42
C SER A 115 -20.25 -4.56 1.61
N LEU A 116 -19.02 -4.38 1.17
CA LEU A 116 -18.29 -5.41 0.44
C LEU A 116 -17.29 -6.08 1.40
N PRO A 117 -17.50 -7.37 1.74
CA PRO A 117 -16.62 -8.06 2.68
C PRO A 117 -15.21 -8.20 2.13
N VAL A 118 -14.21 -8.16 3.02
CA VAL A 118 -12.81 -8.32 2.64
C VAL A 118 -12.48 -9.79 2.42
N THR A 119 -12.01 -10.15 1.22
CA THR A 119 -11.61 -11.54 0.92
C THR A 119 -10.21 -11.84 1.47
N GLN A 120 -9.92 -13.12 1.74
CA GLN A 120 -8.58 -13.55 2.17
C GLN A 120 -7.51 -13.26 1.09
N LEU A 121 -7.87 -13.39 -0.19
CA LEU A 121 -7.03 -13.01 -1.33
C LEU A 121 -6.65 -11.52 -1.30
N ALA A 122 -7.57 -10.64 -0.89
CA ALA A 122 -7.28 -9.21 -0.76
C ALA A 122 -6.25 -8.92 0.35
N LYS A 123 -6.19 -9.74 1.41
CA LYS A 123 -5.16 -9.64 2.44
C LYS A 123 -3.78 -10.05 1.91
N TRP A 124 -3.71 -11.20 1.24
CA TRP A 124 -2.47 -11.68 0.63
C TRP A 124 -1.90 -10.71 -0.40
N LYS A 125 -2.77 -10.06 -1.19
CA LYS A 125 -2.39 -8.97 -2.10
C LYS A 125 -1.62 -7.86 -1.37
N THR A 126 -2.16 -7.34 -0.27
CA THR A 126 -1.51 -6.25 0.47
C THR A 126 -0.17 -6.69 1.05
N THR A 127 -0.09 -7.90 1.61
CA THR A 127 1.19 -8.45 2.10
C THR A 127 2.21 -8.56 0.96
N ALA A 128 1.81 -9.05 -0.22
CA ALA A 128 2.68 -9.14 -1.38
C ALA A 128 3.14 -7.75 -1.87
N GLN A 129 2.26 -6.74 -1.86
CA GLN A 129 2.61 -5.36 -2.24
C GLN A 129 3.63 -4.74 -1.28
N LEU A 130 3.40 -4.85 0.03
CA LEU A 130 4.33 -4.31 1.03
C LEU A 130 5.69 -5.02 0.95
N LEU A 131 5.69 -6.35 0.76
CA LEU A 131 6.90 -7.13 0.59
C LEU A 131 7.65 -6.74 -0.69
N ALA A 132 6.95 -6.58 -1.82
CA ALA A 132 7.55 -6.13 -3.08
C ALA A 132 8.26 -4.78 -2.90
N VAL A 133 7.59 -3.79 -2.29
CA VAL A 133 8.16 -2.47 -2.05
C VAL A 133 9.36 -2.56 -1.11
N ALA A 134 9.27 -3.31 0.00
CA ALA A 134 10.39 -3.50 0.91
C ALA A 134 11.62 -4.12 0.21
N LEU A 135 11.40 -5.12 -0.65
CA LEU A 135 12.48 -5.76 -1.42
C LEU A 135 13.08 -4.80 -2.47
N LEU A 136 12.27 -3.95 -3.10
CA LEU A 136 12.75 -2.91 -4.04
C LEU A 136 13.58 -1.83 -3.32
N LEU A 137 13.24 -1.52 -2.07
CA LEU A 137 13.99 -0.57 -1.23
C LEU A 137 15.26 -1.17 -0.65
N ALA A 138 15.39 -2.50 -0.61
CA ALA A 138 16.53 -3.17 0.00
C ALA A 138 17.84 -2.81 -0.74
N PRO A 139 18.84 -2.25 -0.04
CA PRO A 139 20.12 -1.88 -0.65
C PRO A 139 20.93 -3.14 -0.99
N ALA A 140 21.65 -3.11 -2.12
CA ALA A 140 22.65 -4.12 -2.45
C ALA A 140 23.94 -3.93 -1.63
N PRO A 141 24.79 -4.97 -1.52
CA PRO A 141 26.18 -4.78 -1.07
C PRO A 141 26.87 -3.74 -1.97
N GLY A 142 27.14 -2.54 -1.44
CA GLY A 142 27.60 -1.37 -2.21
C GLY A 142 26.66 -0.16 -2.18
N GLY A 143 25.50 -0.25 -1.54
CA GLY A 143 24.62 0.90 -1.24
C GLY A 143 23.67 1.31 -2.38
N VAL A 144 23.68 0.59 -3.50
CA VAL A 144 22.77 0.87 -4.63
C VAL A 144 21.41 0.23 -4.36
N ALA A 145 20.36 1.04 -4.42
CA ALA A 145 18.97 0.62 -4.25
C ALA A 145 18.57 -0.48 -5.25
N GLY A 146 17.84 -1.48 -4.80
CA GLY A 146 17.14 -2.42 -5.70
C GLY A 146 18.02 -3.42 -6.45
N GLN A 147 19.37 -3.32 -6.41
CA GLN A 147 20.24 -4.26 -7.14
C GLN A 147 20.50 -5.58 -6.41
N GLY A 148 20.32 -5.65 -5.09
CA GLY A 148 20.65 -6.84 -4.30
C GLY A 148 19.61 -7.95 -4.47
N LEU A 149 18.33 -7.60 -4.50
CA LEU A 149 17.20 -8.53 -4.56
C LEU A 149 16.28 -8.27 -5.76
N ALA A 150 16.77 -7.57 -6.80
CA ALA A 150 15.98 -7.11 -7.93
C ALA A 150 15.08 -8.18 -8.56
N PRO A 151 15.58 -9.39 -8.90
CA PRO A 151 14.75 -10.42 -9.54
C PRO A 151 13.64 -10.92 -8.63
N LEU A 152 13.93 -11.08 -7.33
CA LEU A 152 12.95 -11.49 -6.33
C LEU A 152 11.91 -10.39 -6.13
N ALA A 153 12.34 -9.14 -5.99
CA ALA A 153 11.48 -7.98 -5.83
C ALA A 153 10.51 -7.84 -7.01
N GLN A 154 11.00 -8.01 -8.24
CA GLN A 154 10.19 -7.98 -9.45
C GLN A 154 9.20 -9.15 -9.53
N GLY A 155 9.63 -10.36 -9.14
CA GLY A 155 8.74 -11.53 -9.07
C GLY A 155 7.59 -11.33 -8.07
N VAL A 156 7.89 -10.81 -6.89
CA VAL A 156 6.88 -10.50 -5.86
C VAL A 156 5.97 -9.36 -6.32
N LEU A 157 6.50 -8.34 -7.01
CA LEU A 157 5.70 -7.26 -7.59
C LEU A 157 4.68 -7.79 -8.60
N TRP A 158 5.09 -8.64 -9.54
CA TRP A 158 4.17 -9.23 -10.52
C TRP A 158 3.15 -10.17 -9.89
N MET A 159 3.56 -10.94 -8.87
CA MET A 159 2.61 -11.72 -8.07
C MET A 159 1.57 -10.81 -7.42
N ALA A 160 2.00 -9.71 -6.81
CA ALA A 160 1.11 -8.72 -6.22
C ALA A 160 0.17 -8.11 -7.28
N THR A 161 0.66 -7.80 -8.48
CA THR A 161 -0.15 -7.32 -9.60
C THR A 161 -1.18 -8.34 -10.06
N ALA A 162 -0.83 -9.62 -10.17
CA ALA A 162 -1.78 -10.68 -10.53
C ALA A 162 -2.90 -10.82 -9.50
N LEU A 163 -2.56 -10.83 -8.20
CA LEU A 163 -3.54 -10.83 -7.11
C LEU A 163 -4.41 -9.57 -7.12
N THR A 164 -3.82 -8.42 -7.43
CA THR A 164 -4.50 -7.13 -7.57
C THR A 164 -5.55 -7.18 -8.67
N LEU A 165 -5.21 -7.72 -9.85
CA LEU A 165 -6.14 -7.85 -10.97
C LEU A 165 -7.29 -8.81 -10.64
N TRP A 166 -6.97 -9.99 -10.09
CA TRP A 166 -7.98 -10.98 -9.71
C TRP A 166 -8.97 -10.41 -8.69
N THR A 167 -8.46 -9.85 -7.60
CA THR A 167 -9.29 -9.25 -6.57
C THR A 167 -9.94 -7.95 -7.04
N GLY A 168 -9.39 -7.26 -8.04
CA GLY A 168 -10.04 -6.11 -8.66
C GLY A 168 -11.30 -6.52 -9.41
N ALA A 169 -11.19 -7.52 -10.28
CA ALA A 169 -12.31 -8.03 -11.07
C ALA A 169 -13.44 -8.58 -10.18
N ASP A 170 -13.11 -9.42 -9.19
CA ASP A 170 -14.10 -9.97 -8.24
C ASP A 170 -14.85 -8.86 -7.49
N TYR A 171 -14.14 -7.81 -7.06
CA TYR A 171 -14.75 -6.69 -6.35
C TYR A 171 -15.66 -5.87 -7.26
N VAL A 172 -15.24 -5.56 -8.48
CA VAL A 172 -16.04 -4.80 -9.44
C VAL A 172 -17.35 -5.53 -9.74
N VAL A 173 -17.30 -6.82 -10.05
CA VAL A 173 -18.49 -7.62 -10.37
C VAL A 173 -19.48 -7.63 -9.20
N ARG A 174 -18.99 -7.88 -7.98
CA ARG A 174 -19.85 -7.87 -6.77
C ARG A 174 -20.42 -6.49 -6.49
N SER A 175 -19.61 -5.43 -6.62
CA SER A 175 -20.06 -4.06 -6.38
C SER A 175 -21.17 -3.63 -7.33
N VAL A 176 -21.04 -3.94 -8.63
CA VAL A 176 -22.08 -3.61 -9.62
C VAL A 176 -23.38 -4.36 -9.32
N GLY A 177 -23.30 -5.63 -8.93
CA GLY A 177 -24.48 -6.42 -8.53
C GLY A 177 -25.21 -5.81 -7.33
N LEU A 178 -24.47 -5.43 -6.28
CA LEU A 178 -25.04 -4.83 -5.08
C LEU A 178 -25.63 -3.44 -5.34
N LEU A 179 -24.93 -2.57 -6.10
CA LEU A 179 -25.44 -1.24 -6.44
C LEU A 179 -26.72 -1.29 -7.25
N ARG A 180 -26.85 -2.25 -8.18
CA ARG A 180 -28.08 -2.45 -8.95
C ARG A 180 -29.24 -2.97 -8.09
N ALA A 181 -28.96 -3.70 -7.02
CA ALA A 181 -29.99 -4.22 -6.11
C ALA A 181 -30.47 -3.17 -5.09
N SER A 182 -29.70 -2.07 -4.91
CA SER A 182 -30.01 -0.97 -3.98
C SER A 182 -30.60 0.27 -4.66
N ALA A 183 -30.74 0.26 -5.99
CA ALA A 183 -31.37 1.31 -6.80
C ALA A 183 -32.82 0.95 -7.14
#